data_AF-H0SCD0-F1
#
_entry.id   AF-H0SCD0-F1
#
_cell.length_a   1.000
_cell.length_b   1.000
_cell.length_c   1.000
_cell.angle_alpha   90.00
_cell.angle_beta   90.00
_cell.angle_gamma   90.00
#
_symmetry.space_group_name_H-M   'P 1'
#
loop_
_entity.id
_entity.type
_entity.pdbx_description
1 polymer ?
#
loop_
_entity_poly.entity_id
_entity_poly.type
_entity_poly.pdbx_seq_one_letter_code
_entity_poly.pdbx_strand_id
1 'polypeptide(L)' 'MQLDRLVPGQGLHLATADVERMFGYNDVATGRIRNFADGHGCMFAWCATGVQFVKLPRRDG' A
#
# COMPACT_ATOMS: atom_id res chain seq x y z
N MET A 1 -10.71 0.82 -6.24
CA MET A 1 -9.88 1.81 -5.53
C MET A 1 -8.75 2.32 -6.43
N GLN A 2 -8.01 3.39 -6.09
CA GLN A 2 -6.94 3.94 -6.95
C GLN A 2 -5.79 2.93 -7.21
N LEU A 3 -5.53 2.02 -6.27
CA LEU A 3 -4.55 0.92 -6.41
C LEU A 3 -4.92 -0.14 -7.44
N ASP A 4 -6.21 -0.36 -7.70
CA ASP A 4 -6.67 -1.31 -8.72
C ASP A 4 -6.37 -0.84 -10.15
N ARG A 5 -6.15 0.46 -10.31
CA ARG A 5 -5.87 1.09 -11.60
C ARG A 5 -4.38 1.19 -11.91
N LEU A 6 -3.51 0.83 -10.96
CA LEU A 6 -2.07 0.82 -11.19
C LEU A 6 -1.68 -0.33 -12.11
N VAL A 7 -0.82 -0.04 -13.08
CA VAL A 7 -0.11 -1.07 -13.85
C VAL A 7 1.18 -1.48 -13.13
N PRO A 8 1.73 -2.69 -13.38
CA PRO A 8 2.97 -3.13 -12.74
C PRO A 8 4.09 -2.08 -12.79
N GLY A 9 4.77 -1.87 -11.67
CA GLY A 9 5.82 -0.86 -11.52
C GLY A 9 5.32 0.55 -11.18
N GLN A 10 4.03 0.86 -11.37
CA GLN A 10 3.47 2.12 -10.87
C GLN A 10 3.27 2.08 -9.37
N GLY A 11 3.39 3.25 -8.75
CA GLY A 11 3.17 3.43 -7.33
C GLY A 11 2.12 4.48 -7.00
N LEU A 12 1.53 4.32 -5.82
CA LEU A 12 0.68 5.32 -5.18
C LEU A 12 1.26 5.64 -3.80
N HIS A 13 1.54 6.92 -3.56
CA HIS A 13 1.91 7.41 -2.25
C HIS A 13 0.66 7.80 -1.46
N LEU A 14 0.57 7.36 -0.20
CA LEU A 14 -0.38 7.87 0.78
C LEU A 14 0.40 8.62 1.86
N ALA A 15 0.01 9.86 2.11
CA ALA A 15 0.61 10.68 3.15
C ALA A 15 0.32 10.10 4.54
N THR A 16 1.19 10.37 5.52
CA THR A 16 1.04 9.86 6.90
C THR A 16 -0.36 10.10 7.47
N ALA A 17 -0.93 11.30 7.29
CA ALA A 17 -2.27 11.62 7.79
C ALA A 17 -3.37 10.73 7.17
N ASP A 18 -3.25 10.39 5.88
CA ASP A 18 -4.18 9.47 5.22
C ASP A 18 -3.98 8.03 5.69
N VAL A 19 -2.73 7.62 5.88
CA VAL A 19 -2.39 6.29 6.41
C VAL A 19 -2.97 6.11 7.81
N GLU A 20 -2.80 7.09 8.69
CA GLU A 20 -3.37 7.09 10.04
C GLU A 20 -4.89 7.06 10.01
N ARG A 21 -5.52 7.86 9.14
CA ARG A 21 -6.99 7.89 8.99
C ARG A 21 -7.54 6.55 8.47
N MET A 22 -6.81 5.87 7.59
CA MET A 22 -7.26 4.64 6.95
C MET A 22 -6.95 3.37 7.76
N PHE A 23 -5.77 3.31 8.37
CA PHE A 23 -5.26 2.08 8.99
C PHE A 23 -5.13 2.18 10.52
N GLY A 24 -5.12 3.39 11.07
CA GLY A 24 -4.80 3.69 12.47
C GLY A 24 -3.29 3.81 12.73
N TYR A 25 -2.93 4.19 13.95
CA TYR A 25 -1.54 4.34 14.41
C TYR A 25 -1.15 3.33 15.51
N ASN A 26 -1.82 2.17 15.55
CA ASN A 26 -1.53 1.14 16.55
C ASN A 26 -0.56 0.07 16.02
N ASP A 27 -0.15 -0.82 16.91
CA ASP A 27 0.72 -1.96 16.65
C ASP A 27 0.22 -2.89 15.51
N VAL A 28 -1.10 -2.93 15.28
CA VAL A 28 -1.69 -3.72 14.18
C VAL A 28 -1.79 -2.98 12.84
N ALA A 29 -1.48 -1.67 12.77
CA ALA A 29 -1.59 -0.87 11.55
C ALA A 29 -0.75 -1.44 10.39
N THR A 30 0.48 -1.87 10.70
CA THR A 30 1.38 -2.50 9.70
C THR A 30 0.77 -3.77 9.10
N GLY A 31 0.08 -4.58 9.91
CA GLY A 31 -0.61 -5.78 9.43
C GLY A 31 -1.77 -5.45 8.49
N ARG A 32 -2.54 -4.41 8.80
CA ARG A 32 -3.64 -3.92 7.94
C ARG A 32 -3.11 -3.39 6.61
N ILE A 33 -2.03 -2.60 6.64
CA ILE A 33 -1.38 -2.05 5.43
C ILE A 33 -0.86 -3.19 4.55
N ARG A 34 -0.23 -4.22 5.16
CA ARG A 34 0.20 -5.42 4.42
C ARG A 34 -0.95 -6.12 3.74
N ASN A 35 -2.00 -6.48 4.48
CA ASN A 35 -3.15 -7.19 3.93
C ASN A 35 -3.82 -6.40 2.80
N PHE A 36 -3.88 -5.07 2.96
CA PHE A 36 -4.40 -4.17 1.96
C PHE A 36 -3.52 -4.13 0.69
N ALA A 37 -2.20 -4.05 0.83
CA ALA A 37 -1.27 -4.13 -0.29
C ALA A 37 -1.42 -5.46 -1.04
N ASP A 38 -1.44 -6.57 -0.30
CA ASP A 38 -1.57 -7.93 -0.85
C ASP A 38 -2.89 -8.12 -1.61
N GLY A 39 -4.00 -7.63 -1.05
CA GLY A 39 -5.32 -7.67 -1.69
C GLY A 39 -5.39 -6.92 -3.02
N HIS A 40 -4.50 -5.94 -3.22
CA HIS A 40 -4.36 -5.20 -4.48
C HIS A 40 -3.16 -5.65 -5.32
N GLY A 41 -2.47 -6.74 -4.97
CA GLY A 41 -1.28 -7.22 -5.69
C GLY A 41 -0.15 -6.20 -5.69
N CYS A 42 0.04 -5.51 -4.57
CA CYS A 42 1.05 -4.48 -4.39
C CYS A 42 2.03 -4.88 -3.27
N MET A 43 3.27 -4.41 -3.37
CA MET A 43 4.13 -4.28 -2.20
C MET A 43 3.95 -2.91 -1.55
N PHE A 44 4.35 -2.75 -0.30
CA PHE A 44 4.40 -1.45 0.36
C PHE A 44 5.74 -1.22 1.07
N ALA A 45 6.11 0.05 1.19
CA ALA A 45 7.25 0.50 1.98
C ALA A 45 6.90 1.79 2.72
N TRP A 46 7.39 1.92 3.96
CA TRP A 46 7.35 3.17 4.70
C TRP A 46 8.41 4.12 4.16
N CYS A 47 8.06 5.40 4.04
CA CYS A 47 8.99 6.49 3.75
C CYS A 47 8.75 7.64 4.74
N ALA A 48 9.60 8.67 4.68
CA ALA A 48 9.54 9.80 5.62
C ALA A 48 8.17 10.53 5.62
N THR A 49 7.42 10.47 4.53
CA THR A 49 6.15 11.20 4.35
C THR A 49 4.91 10.31 4.37
N GLY A 50 5.05 8.99 4.57
CA GLY A 50 3.91 8.06 4.62
C GLY A 50 4.24 6.67 4.08
N VAL A 51 3.32 6.10 3.29
CA VAL A 51 3.48 4.76 2.70
C VAL A 51 3.46 4.84 1.19
N GLN A 52 4.42 4.19 0.56
CA GLN A 52 4.45 3.95 -0.88
C GLN A 52 3.94 2.54 -1.17
N PHE A 53 2.87 2.44 -1.96
CA PHE A 53 2.45 1.18 -2.56
C PHE A 53 2.99 1.09 -3.97
N VAL A 54 3.38 -0.10 -4.42
CA VAL A 54 3.85 -0.35 -5.79
C VAL A 54 3.21 -1.62 -6.32
N LYS A 55 2.61 -1.53 -7.52
CA LYS A 55 1.98 -2.67 -8.18
C LYS A 55 3.02 -3.68 -8.60
N LEU A 56 2.83 -4.93 -8.19
CA LEU A 56 3.69 -6.03 -8.59
C LEU A 56 3.31 -6.52 -10.00
N PRO A 57 4.26 -7.09 -10.75
CA PRO A 57 3.94 -7.91 -11.90
C PRO A 57 2.95 -9.00 -11.50
N ARG A 58 2.04 -9.36 -12.40
CA ARG A 58 1.25 -10.58 -12.20
C ARG A 58 2.26 -11.72 -12.09
N ARG A 59 2.12 -12.55 -11.04
CA ARG A 59 2.77 -13.86 -11.07
C ARG A 59 2.02 -14.64 -12.14
N ASP A 60 2.62 -14.73 -13.32
CA ASP A 60 2.24 -15.74 -14.29
C ASP A 60 2.51 -17.08 -13.59
N GLY A 61 1.42 -17.80 -13.29
CA GLY A 61 1.45 -19.15 -12.72
C GLY A 61 1.76 -20.19 -13.77
#